data_AF-A0A3C1Q7W3-F1
#
_entry.id   AF-A0A3C1Q7W3-F1
#
_cell.length_a   1.000
_cell.length_b   1.000
_cell.length_c   1.000
_cell.angle_alpha   90.00
_cell.angle_beta   90.00
_cell.angle_gamma   90.00
#
_symmetry.space_group_name_H-M   'P 1'
#
loop_
_entity.id
_entity.type
_entity.pdbx_description
1 polymer ?
#
loop_
_entity_poly.entity_id
_entity_poly.type
_entity_poly.pdbx_seq_one_letter_code
_entity_poly.pdbx_strand_id
1 'polypeptide(L)'
;MKPVGAALRTSSQTDPSRRKEACIWRSHNTSLVALVLIATVAFTVASPCLAAATPEQPQSTAELLTPEEAARISSMVFSEVERRDCQARLEDDFLFITFPDGEEHSFIIRDLQILCAHNEQETWGQIIEWYIDYAFTSVEKTKNLMAEIHGLDGASPYLGLCLFPSEYTQYALNEDPVHRHDIEGMITCIIWDLPWSRTTVEWSEVDEWDCCIDELFQVALENTLEKYPATFVEENLLPGLDLLICEDEGNPVSTHILALDRLPGAV
;
A
#
# COMPACT_ATOMS: atom_id res chain seq x y z
N MET A 1 -33.49 43.70 -31.20
CA MET A 1 -33.36 42.78 -30.04
C MET A 1 -33.06 41.39 -30.59
N LYS A 2 -31.92 40.81 -30.20
CA LYS A 2 -31.37 39.55 -30.70
C LYS A 2 -32.08 38.35 -30.04
N PRO A 3 -32.37 37.25 -30.75
CA PRO A 3 -32.42 35.93 -30.13
C PRO A 3 -31.05 35.27 -30.25
N VAL A 4 -30.51 34.86 -29.10
CA VAL A 4 -29.26 34.10 -28.97
C VAL A 4 -29.59 32.62 -29.21
N GLY A 5 -28.85 31.99 -30.12
CA GLY A 5 -29.00 30.59 -30.47
C GLY A 5 -28.54 29.66 -29.36
N ALA A 6 -29.34 28.62 -29.11
CA ALA A 6 -28.92 27.43 -28.40
C ALA A 6 -28.07 26.57 -29.34
N ALA A 7 -26.76 26.55 -29.09
CA ALA A 7 -25.86 25.56 -29.67
C ALA A 7 -25.67 24.43 -28.64
N LEU A 8 -26.22 23.26 -28.96
CA LEU A 8 -25.83 21.99 -28.37
C LEU A 8 -24.31 21.84 -28.49
N ARG A 9 -23.60 21.78 -27.35
CA ARG A 9 -22.25 21.23 -27.30
C ARG A 9 -22.36 19.79 -26.82
N THR A 10 -22.04 18.91 -27.75
CA THR A 10 -21.79 17.48 -27.56
C THR A 10 -20.71 17.28 -26.51
N SER A 11 -21.00 16.43 -25.52
CA SER A 11 -20.02 15.85 -24.60
C SER A 11 -18.95 15.13 -25.41
N SER A 12 -17.71 15.64 -25.38
CA SER A 12 -16.56 14.87 -25.83
C SER A 12 -16.28 13.81 -24.77
N GLN A 13 -16.68 12.57 -25.05
CA GLN A 13 -16.07 11.40 -24.43
C GLN A 13 -14.57 11.47 -24.73
N THR A 14 -13.77 11.68 -23.68
CA THR A 14 -12.32 11.47 -23.73
C THR A 14 -12.07 9.97 -23.77
N ASP A 15 -11.49 9.53 -24.87
CA ASP A 15 -11.09 8.15 -25.16
C ASP A 15 -9.89 7.78 -24.26
N PRO A 16 -10.01 6.77 -23.37
CA PRO A 16 -8.93 6.35 -22.47
C PRO A 16 -7.74 5.69 -23.18
N SER A 17 -7.82 5.44 -24.50
CA SER A 17 -6.75 4.84 -25.29
C SER A 17 -5.62 5.80 -25.71
N ARG A 18 -5.65 7.06 -25.25
CA ARG A 18 -4.61 8.08 -25.52
C ARG A 18 -3.82 8.52 -24.28
N ARG A 19 -3.55 7.60 -23.35
CA ARG A 19 -2.48 7.82 -22.34
C ARG A 19 -1.12 7.73 -23.06
N LYS A 20 -0.21 8.66 -22.74
CA LYS A 20 1.05 8.92 -23.46
C LYS A 20 1.78 7.61 -23.81
N GLU A 21 2.18 7.49 -25.07
CA GLU A 21 2.90 6.32 -25.58
C GLU A 21 4.13 6.04 -24.71
N ALA A 22 4.28 4.79 -24.25
CA ALA A 22 5.51 4.30 -23.65
C ALA A 22 6.68 4.61 -24.60
N CYS A 23 7.70 5.31 -24.11
CA CYS A 23 8.94 5.49 -24.86
C CYS A 23 9.56 4.11 -25.06
N ILE A 24 9.55 3.63 -26.31
CA ILE A 24 10.01 2.29 -26.68
C ILE A 24 11.48 2.12 -26.27
N TRP A 25 11.70 1.51 -25.11
CA TRP A 25 13.01 1.00 -24.71
C TRP A 25 13.15 -0.42 -25.27
N ARG A 26 13.92 -0.56 -26.34
CA ARG A 26 14.34 -1.88 -26.84
C ARG A 26 15.58 -2.32 -26.07
N SER A 27 15.42 -3.06 -24.98
CA SER A 27 16.46 -4.04 -24.63
C SER A 27 16.26 -5.29 -25.48
N HIS A 28 17.28 -5.61 -26.27
CA HIS A 28 17.46 -6.99 -26.69
C HIS A 28 17.94 -7.78 -25.48
N ASN A 29 17.07 -8.58 -24.87
CA ASN A 29 17.52 -9.75 -24.15
C ASN A 29 16.60 -10.93 -24.46
N THR A 30 17.08 -11.76 -25.37
CA THR A 30 16.51 -13.06 -25.71
C THR A 30 16.66 -14.02 -24.53
N SER A 31 15.52 -14.54 -24.06
CA SER A 31 15.33 -15.84 -23.41
C SER A 31 16.26 -16.22 -22.25
N LEU A 32 15.68 -16.29 -21.05
CA LEU A 32 15.60 -17.50 -20.24
C LEU A 32 14.49 -17.30 -19.20
N VAL A 33 13.51 -18.21 -19.18
CA VAL A 33 12.40 -18.19 -18.24
C VAL A 33 12.93 -18.66 -16.88
N ALA A 34 13.10 -17.73 -15.94
CA ALA A 34 13.26 -18.08 -14.54
C ALA A 34 11.90 -18.53 -14.00
N LEU A 35 11.80 -19.82 -13.71
CA LEU A 35 10.59 -20.43 -13.16
C LEU A 35 10.50 -20.06 -11.67
N VAL A 36 9.82 -18.98 -11.33
CA VAL A 36 9.51 -18.63 -9.94
C VAL A 36 8.41 -19.57 -9.44
N LEU A 37 8.81 -20.61 -8.71
CA LEU A 37 7.87 -21.48 -8.00
C LEU A 37 7.46 -20.81 -6.71
N ILE A 38 6.28 -20.18 -6.68
CA ILE A 38 5.55 -19.94 -5.43
C ILE A 38 4.99 -21.30 -5.01
N ALA A 39 5.80 -22.07 -4.27
CA ALA A 39 5.38 -23.38 -3.80
C ALA A 39 4.49 -23.24 -2.55
N THR A 40 3.18 -23.45 -2.70
CA THR A 40 2.31 -23.83 -1.57
C THR A 40 2.58 -25.31 -1.28
N VAL A 41 3.52 -25.59 -0.38
CA VAL A 41 3.88 -26.97 -0.07
C VAL A 41 2.85 -27.59 0.88
N ALA A 42 1.91 -28.34 0.30
CA ALA A 42 1.10 -29.30 1.05
C ALA A 42 1.91 -30.59 1.30
N PHE A 43 2.55 -30.71 2.48
CA PHE A 43 3.17 -31.96 2.91
C PHE A 43 2.15 -32.84 3.66
N THR A 44 1.64 -33.87 2.99
CA THR A 44 1.11 -35.06 3.66
C THR A 44 2.06 -36.24 3.45
N VAL A 45 3.08 -36.37 4.30
CA VAL A 45 3.65 -37.69 4.61
C VAL A 45 4.19 -37.70 6.04
N ALA A 46 3.71 -38.67 6.81
CA ALA A 46 3.96 -38.82 8.24
C ALA A 46 5.44 -39.10 8.56
N SER A 47 6.02 -38.27 9.42
CA SER A 47 7.19 -38.62 10.24
C SER A 47 7.15 -37.84 11.56
N PRO A 48 7.32 -38.49 12.73
CA PRO A 48 7.14 -37.88 14.04
C PRO A 48 8.48 -37.40 14.58
N CYS A 49 8.80 -36.11 14.43
CA CYS A 49 9.74 -35.34 15.27
C CYS A 49 10.20 -34.10 14.49
N LEU A 50 9.35 -33.09 14.48
CA LEU A 50 9.68 -31.68 14.37
C LEU A 50 8.31 -31.03 14.37
N ALA A 51 7.90 -30.50 15.53
CA ALA A 51 6.80 -29.56 15.56
C ALA A 51 7.31 -28.31 14.81
N ALA A 52 7.26 -28.37 13.48
CA ALA A 52 7.27 -27.18 12.67
C ALA A 52 6.06 -26.39 13.14
N ALA A 53 6.32 -25.30 13.85
CA ALA A 53 5.30 -24.30 14.05
C ALA A 53 4.80 -23.94 12.65
N THR A 54 3.56 -24.32 12.37
CA THR A 54 2.85 -23.82 11.20
C THR A 54 3.03 -22.30 11.21
N PRO A 55 3.41 -21.64 10.11
CA PRO A 55 3.39 -20.19 10.07
C PRO A 55 1.98 -19.78 10.49
N GLU A 56 1.86 -19.11 11.63
CA GLU A 56 0.58 -18.61 12.11
C GLU A 56 0.02 -17.75 10.99
N GLN A 57 -1.15 -18.13 10.46
CA GLN A 57 -1.91 -17.21 9.63
C GLN A 57 -2.06 -15.90 10.41
N PRO A 58 -2.01 -14.72 9.75
CA PRO A 58 -2.25 -13.46 10.44
C PRO A 58 -3.58 -13.60 11.20
N GLN A 59 -3.50 -13.55 12.54
CA GLN A 59 -4.61 -13.85 13.42
C GLN A 59 -5.76 -12.90 13.08
N SER A 60 -6.93 -13.45 12.81
CA SER A 60 -8.09 -12.62 12.51
C SER A 60 -8.50 -11.89 13.79
N THR A 61 -8.90 -10.62 13.71
CA THR A 61 -9.47 -9.91 14.86
C THR A 61 -10.67 -10.64 15.46
N ALA A 62 -11.40 -11.42 14.66
CA ALA A 62 -12.50 -12.29 15.11
C ALA A 62 -12.04 -13.46 16.00
N GLU A 63 -10.76 -13.83 15.95
CA GLU A 63 -10.17 -14.85 16.83
C GLU A 63 -9.60 -14.24 18.13
N LEU A 64 -9.27 -12.95 18.09
CA LEU A 64 -8.62 -12.23 19.18
C LEU A 64 -9.58 -11.46 20.09
N LEU A 65 -10.72 -11.03 19.57
CA LEU A 65 -11.72 -10.23 20.29
C LEU A 65 -13.08 -10.89 20.21
N THR A 66 -13.81 -10.88 21.33
CA THR A 66 -15.24 -11.19 21.29
C THR A 66 -16.01 -10.07 20.55
N PRO A 67 -17.20 -10.37 19.99
CA PRO A 67 -18.03 -9.33 19.36
C PRO A 67 -18.38 -8.16 20.29
N GLU A 68 -18.50 -8.41 21.60
CA GLU A 68 -18.75 -7.38 22.60
C GLU A 68 -17.53 -6.47 22.80
N GLU A 69 -16.33 -7.05 22.84
CA GLU A 69 -15.07 -6.30 22.96
C GLU A 69 -14.80 -5.46 21.71
N ALA A 70 -14.99 -6.03 20.51
CA ALA A 70 -14.89 -5.28 19.26
C ALA A 70 -15.87 -4.10 19.23
N ALA A 71 -17.14 -4.32 19.61
CA ALA A 71 -18.14 -3.26 19.69
C ALA A 71 -17.77 -2.18 20.72
N ARG A 72 -17.18 -2.57 21.85
CA ARG A 72 -16.70 -1.63 22.87
C ARG A 72 -15.55 -0.77 22.36
N ILE A 73 -14.57 -1.36 21.67
CA ILE A 73 -13.47 -0.62 21.02
C ILE A 73 -14.05 0.37 20.00
N SER A 74 -14.95 -0.07 19.12
CA SER A 74 -15.62 0.82 18.16
C SER A 74 -16.35 1.98 18.84
N SER A 75 -17.09 1.72 19.92
CA SER A 75 -17.78 2.78 20.68
C SER A 75 -16.81 3.78 21.31
N MET A 76 -15.66 3.32 21.80
CA MET A 76 -14.63 4.19 22.37
C MET A 76 -13.96 5.03 21.28
N VAL A 77 -13.66 4.44 20.12
CA VAL A 77 -13.14 5.15 18.95
C VAL A 77 -14.10 6.24 18.49
N PHE A 78 -15.39 5.93 18.33
CA PHE A 78 -16.39 6.94 17.95
C PHE A 78 -16.47 8.08 18.96
N SER A 79 -16.52 7.76 20.26
CA SER A 79 -16.55 8.78 21.32
C SER A 79 -15.33 9.71 21.26
N GLU A 80 -14.17 9.15 20.95
CA GLU A 80 -12.91 9.87 20.90
C GLU A 80 -12.78 10.75 19.64
N VAL A 81 -13.32 10.31 18.50
CA VAL A 81 -13.44 11.13 17.29
C VAL A 81 -14.47 12.25 17.46
N GLU A 82 -15.65 11.94 18.02
CA GLU A 82 -16.71 12.92 18.30
C GLU A 82 -16.24 14.01 19.28
N ARG A 83 -15.39 13.66 20.25
CA ARG A 83 -14.77 14.62 21.19
C ARG A 83 -13.91 15.68 20.47
N ARG A 84 -13.46 15.41 19.24
CA ARG A 84 -12.68 16.32 18.39
C ARG A 84 -13.53 17.01 17.32
N ASP A 85 -14.86 17.07 17.52
CA ASP A 85 -15.83 17.68 16.60
C ASP A 85 -15.83 17.06 15.19
N CYS A 86 -15.42 15.79 15.06
CA CYS A 86 -15.37 15.05 13.80
C CYS A 86 -16.48 13.98 13.76
N GLN A 87 -16.80 13.50 12.56
CA GLN A 87 -17.70 12.35 12.37
C GLN A 87 -16.89 11.12 12.02
N ALA A 88 -17.35 9.93 12.41
CA ALA A 88 -16.71 8.68 12.05
C ALA A 88 -17.72 7.62 11.62
N ARG A 89 -17.28 6.77 10.69
CA ARG A 89 -17.97 5.54 10.27
C ARG A 89 -16.96 4.40 10.14
N LEU A 90 -17.43 3.17 10.32
CA LEU A 90 -16.64 1.96 10.11
C LEU A 90 -17.21 1.20 8.92
N GLU A 91 -16.33 0.81 8.00
CA GLU A 91 -16.64 -0.12 6.93
C GLU A 91 -15.51 -1.13 6.80
N ASP A 92 -15.85 -2.41 6.92
CA ASP A 92 -14.89 -3.52 6.97
C ASP A 92 -13.78 -3.28 8.01
N ASP A 93 -12.52 -3.14 7.56
CA ASP A 93 -11.35 -2.91 8.40
C ASP A 93 -10.92 -1.44 8.46
N PHE A 94 -11.76 -0.53 7.97
CA PHE A 94 -11.43 0.89 7.85
C PHE A 94 -12.31 1.77 8.75
N LEU A 95 -11.64 2.70 9.42
CA LEU A 95 -12.22 3.86 10.09
C LEU A 95 -12.14 5.06 9.16
N PHE A 96 -13.29 5.56 8.74
CA PHE A 96 -13.39 6.80 7.99
C PHE A 96 -13.72 7.92 8.96
N ILE A 97 -12.91 8.98 8.97
CA ILE A 97 -13.11 10.18 9.77
C ILE A 97 -13.38 11.34 8.83
N THR A 98 -14.53 12.00 8.99
CA THR A 98 -14.87 13.25 8.32
C THR A 98 -14.55 14.42 9.24
N PHE A 99 -13.63 15.28 8.80
CA PHE A 99 -13.18 16.46 9.52
C PHE A 99 -14.16 17.64 9.33
N PRO A 100 -14.09 18.70 10.18
CA PRO A 100 -15.02 19.83 10.11
C PRO A 100 -15.00 20.62 8.79
N ASP A 101 -13.91 20.54 8.02
CA ASP A 101 -13.78 21.13 6.69
C ASP A 101 -14.43 20.27 5.58
N GLY A 102 -14.92 19.07 5.93
CA GLY A 102 -15.56 18.13 5.03
C GLY A 102 -14.60 17.14 4.37
N GLU A 103 -13.29 17.22 4.64
CA GLU A 103 -12.33 16.23 4.17
C GLU A 103 -12.57 14.88 4.91
N GLU A 104 -12.56 13.77 4.18
CA GLU A 104 -12.69 12.42 4.73
C GLU A 104 -11.36 11.67 4.57
N HIS A 105 -10.90 11.04 5.65
CA HIS A 105 -9.69 10.22 5.65
C HIS A 105 -9.98 8.84 6.21
N SER A 106 -9.41 7.80 5.59
CA SER A 106 -9.54 6.40 6.01
C SER A 106 -8.29 5.91 6.74
N PHE A 107 -8.49 5.16 7.82
CA PHE A 107 -7.43 4.54 8.62
C PHE A 107 -7.73 3.06 8.84
N ILE A 108 -6.72 2.20 8.83
CA ILE A 108 -6.89 0.77 9.08
C ILE A 108 -7.11 0.56 10.58
N ILE A 109 -8.36 0.29 10.99
CA ILE A 109 -8.70 0.09 12.41
C ILE A 109 -8.30 -1.29 12.92
N ARG A 110 -8.04 -2.24 12.02
CA ARG A 110 -7.61 -3.60 12.38
C ARG A 110 -6.38 -3.58 13.27
N ASP A 111 -5.40 -2.73 12.97
CA ASP A 111 -4.16 -2.63 13.75
C ASP A 111 -4.44 -2.14 15.18
N LEU A 112 -5.35 -1.18 15.34
CA LEU A 112 -5.83 -0.73 16.65
C LEU A 112 -6.52 -1.86 17.42
N GLN A 113 -7.38 -2.63 16.75
CA GLN A 113 -8.08 -3.75 17.36
C GLN A 113 -7.11 -4.84 17.82
N ILE A 114 -6.12 -5.20 17.00
CA ILE A 114 -5.05 -6.13 17.36
C ILE A 114 -4.26 -5.60 18.55
N LEU A 115 -3.90 -4.31 18.54
CA LEU A 115 -3.16 -3.69 19.64
C LEU A 115 -3.96 -3.72 20.95
N CYS A 116 -5.26 -3.42 20.91
CA CYS A 116 -6.13 -3.57 22.07
C CYS A 116 -6.22 -5.02 22.54
N ALA A 117 -6.38 -5.99 21.64
CA ALA A 117 -6.51 -7.41 21.99
C ALA A 117 -5.28 -7.96 22.74
N HIS A 118 -4.09 -7.44 22.43
CA HIS A 118 -2.84 -7.82 23.09
C HIS A 118 -2.58 -7.11 24.42
N ASN A 119 -3.46 -6.21 24.86
CA ASN A 119 -3.28 -5.39 26.06
C ASN A 119 -4.48 -5.49 27.02
N GLU A 120 -4.23 -5.21 28.30
CA GLU A 120 -5.27 -5.20 29.33
C GLU A 120 -6.36 -4.16 29.02
N GLN A 121 -7.63 -4.51 29.27
CA GLN A 121 -8.79 -3.66 28.92
C GLN A 121 -8.73 -2.27 29.55
N GLU A 122 -8.10 -2.14 30.72
CA GLU A 122 -7.88 -0.88 31.43
C GLU A 122 -7.02 0.10 30.63
N THR A 123 -6.16 -0.39 29.73
CA THR A 123 -5.25 0.43 28.91
C THR A 123 -5.86 0.85 27.58
N TRP A 124 -6.98 0.25 27.16
CA TRP A 124 -7.60 0.50 25.85
C TRP A 124 -7.92 1.97 25.60
N GLY A 125 -8.37 2.70 26.63
CA GLY A 125 -8.66 4.13 26.49
C GLY A 125 -7.43 4.94 26.06
N GLN A 126 -6.27 4.64 26.64
CA GLN A 126 -5.01 5.32 26.32
C GLN A 126 -4.50 4.93 24.93
N ILE A 127 -4.64 3.65 24.57
CA ILE A 127 -4.26 3.13 23.25
C ILE A 127 -5.09 3.82 22.15
N ILE A 128 -6.41 3.92 22.36
CA ILE A 128 -7.33 4.54 21.42
C ILE A 128 -7.07 6.04 21.31
N GLU A 129 -6.89 6.74 22.43
CA GLU A 129 -6.54 8.18 22.43
C GLU A 129 -5.24 8.43 21.63
N TRP A 130 -4.19 7.65 21.90
CA TRP A 130 -2.93 7.73 21.18
C TRP A 130 -3.08 7.46 19.68
N TYR A 131 -3.85 6.44 19.30
CA TYR A 131 -4.08 6.10 17.89
C TYR A 131 -4.81 7.22 17.16
N ILE A 132 -5.84 7.82 17.77
CA ILE A 132 -6.58 8.93 17.18
C ILE A 132 -5.71 10.19 17.13
N ASP A 133 -4.93 10.49 18.15
CA ASP A 133 -3.95 11.60 18.11
C ASP A 133 -2.93 11.42 16.99
N TYR A 134 -2.43 10.19 16.79
CA TYR A 134 -1.54 9.87 15.70
C TYR A 134 -2.20 10.09 14.34
N ALA A 135 -3.44 9.61 14.16
CA ALA A 135 -4.23 9.78 12.94
C ALA A 135 -4.47 11.25 12.59
N PHE A 136 -4.84 12.08 13.57
CA PHE A 136 -5.05 13.51 13.36
C PHE A 136 -3.74 14.23 13.03
N THR A 137 -2.68 13.90 13.77
CA THR A 137 -1.35 14.47 13.56
C THR A 137 -0.79 14.08 12.19
N SER A 138 -1.04 12.85 11.71
CA SER A 138 -0.56 12.40 10.41
C SER A 138 -1.26 13.13 9.27
N VAL A 139 -2.56 13.39 9.37
CA VAL A 139 -3.31 14.20 8.39
C VAL A 139 -2.75 15.62 8.32
N GLU A 140 -2.62 16.31 9.45
CA GLU A 140 -2.10 17.69 9.49
C GLU A 140 -0.70 17.77 8.89
N LYS A 141 0.21 16.88 9.32
CA LYS A 141 1.58 16.88 8.83
C LYS A 141 1.70 16.50 7.36
N THR A 142 0.87 15.58 6.88
CA THR A 142 0.80 15.21 5.46
C THR A 142 0.32 16.41 4.64
N LYS A 143 -0.76 17.07 5.06
CA LYS A 143 -1.29 18.26 4.39
C LYS A 143 -0.24 19.38 4.28
N ASN A 144 0.47 19.66 5.37
CA ASN A 144 1.53 20.67 5.39
C ASN A 144 2.69 20.30 4.45
N LEU A 145 3.14 19.04 4.49
CA LEU A 145 4.22 18.58 3.60
C LEU A 145 3.80 18.63 2.13
N MET A 146 2.60 18.14 1.79
CA MET A 146 2.09 18.18 0.42
C MET A 146 1.95 19.61 -0.11
N ALA A 147 1.61 20.57 0.75
CA ALA A 147 1.53 21.98 0.36
C ALA A 147 2.91 22.59 0.00
N GLU A 148 4.01 22.01 0.48
CA GLU A 148 5.39 22.44 0.19
C GLU A 148 6.00 21.73 -1.03
N ILE A 149 5.46 20.57 -1.41
CA ILE A 149 5.92 19.80 -2.57
C ILE A 149 5.41 20.44 -3.85
N HIS A 150 6.35 20.82 -4.72
CA HIS A 150 6.05 21.42 -6.02
C HIS A 150 6.87 20.77 -7.12
N GLY A 151 6.17 20.25 -8.14
CA GLY A 151 6.76 19.59 -9.29
C GLY A 151 7.53 18.31 -8.94
N LEU A 152 8.16 17.73 -9.96
CA LEU A 152 8.87 16.46 -9.83
C LEU A 152 10.02 16.51 -8.82
N ASP A 153 10.81 17.60 -8.82
CA ASP A 153 11.99 17.71 -7.96
C ASP A 153 11.62 17.69 -6.47
N GLY A 154 10.51 18.32 -6.10
CA GLY A 154 10.00 18.30 -4.72
C GLY A 154 9.35 16.97 -4.37
N ALA A 155 8.71 16.31 -5.35
CA ALA A 155 8.02 15.04 -5.15
C ALA A 155 9.00 13.87 -5.02
N SER A 156 10.04 13.86 -5.86
CA SER A 156 10.95 12.74 -6.08
C SER A 156 11.52 12.10 -4.81
N PRO A 157 11.92 12.82 -3.75
CA PRO A 157 12.45 12.21 -2.52
C PRO A 157 11.40 11.42 -1.71
N TYR A 158 10.12 11.64 -1.99
CA TYR A 158 8.99 11.03 -1.27
C TYR A 158 8.28 9.96 -2.08
N LEU A 159 8.77 9.62 -3.27
CA LEU A 159 8.20 8.56 -4.08
C LEU A 159 8.77 7.20 -3.67
N GLY A 160 7.90 6.20 -3.59
CA GLY A 160 8.26 4.80 -3.37
C GLY A 160 7.45 3.87 -4.25
N LEU A 161 7.74 2.57 -4.18
CA LEU A 161 7.00 1.51 -4.86
C LEU A 161 6.41 0.53 -3.86
N CYS A 162 5.18 0.14 -4.16
CA CYS A 162 4.43 -0.83 -3.38
C CYS A 162 3.74 -1.82 -4.30
N LEU A 163 3.74 -3.09 -3.90
CA LEU A 163 3.02 -4.15 -4.59
C LEU A 163 1.63 -4.32 -3.97
N PHE A 164 0.62 -4.36 -4.82
CA PHE A 164 -0.76 -4.63 -4.43
C PHE A 164 -1.31 -5.81 -5.24
N PRO A 165 -2.33 -6.53 -4.74
CA PRO A 165 -3.09 -7.49 -5.56
C PRO A 165 -3.69 -6.80 -6.78
N SER A 166 -3.81 -7.51 -7.90
CA SER A 166 -4.32 -6.93 -9.15
C SER A 166 -5.75 -6.38 -9.06
N GLU A 167 -6.53 -6.87 -8.10
CA GLU A 167 -7.88 -6.45 -7.79
C GLU A 167 -7.94 -5.14 -6.99
N TYR A 168 -6.82 -4.62 -6.49
CA TYR A 168 -6.77 -3.40 -5.69
C TYR A 168 -7.45 -2.20 -6.37
N THR A 169 -7.24 -2.03 -7.68
CA THR A 169 -7.86 -0.95 -8.47
C THR A 169 -9.40 -1.06 -8.56
N GLN A 170 -9.98 -2.21 -8.20
CA GLN A 170 -11.43 -2.38 -8.12
C GLN A 170 -12.00 -1.88 -6.79
N TYR A 171 -11.19 -1.87 -5.73
CA TYR A 171 -11.57 -1.44 -4.38
C TYR A 171 -11.19 0.01 -4.09
N ALA A 172 -10.21 0.56 -4.81
CA ALA A 172 -9.80 1.95 -4.74
C ALA A 172 -10.85 2.86 -5.40
N LEU A 173 -12.03 2.95 -4.78
CA LEU A 173 -13.15 3.75 -5.27
C LEU A 173 -12.74 5.23 -5.24
N ASN A 174 -12.61 5.83 -6.43
CA ASN A 174 -12.22 7.22 -6.70
C ASN A 174 -10.71 7.51 -6.76
N GLU A 175 -9.85 6.51 -6.65
CA GLU A 175 -8.41 6.67 -6.94
C GLU A 175 -8.09 6.15 -8.35
N ASP A 176 -7.23 6.84 -9.09
CA ASP A 176 -6.64 6.34 -10.35
C ASP A 176 -5.12 6.24 -10.18
N PRO A 177 -4.63 5.20 -9.45
CA PRO A 177 -3.23 5.10 -9.09
C PRO A 177 -2.34 4.87 -10.30
N VAL A 178 -1.15 5.45 -10.28
CA VAL A 178 -0.10 5.18 -11.27
C VAL A 178 0.46 3.78 -11.04
N HIS A 179 0.15 2.87 -11.95
CA HIS A 179 0.49 1.46 -11.81
C HIS A 179 0.96 0.80 -13.11
N ARG A 180 1.67 -0.33 -12.96
CA ARG A 180 2.06 -1.25 -14.03
C ARG A 180 1.97 -2.72 -13.55
N HIS A 181 2.03 -3.65 -14.50
CA HIS A 181 1.99 -5.09 -14.21
C HIS A 181 3.38 -5.72 -14.41
N ASP A 182 4.15 -5.83 -13.34
CA ASP A 182 5.46 -6.49 -13.36
C ASP A 182 5.37 -7.99 -13.01
N ILE A 183 4.37 -8.37 -12.19
CA ILE A 183 4.22 -9.72 -11.62
C ILE A 183 2.80 -10.19 -11.83
N GLU A 184 2.63 -11.46 -12.23
CA GLU A 184 1.31 -12.06 -12.40
C GLU A 184 0.49 -12.01 -11.09
N GLY A 185 -0.75 -11.55 -11.18
CA GLY A 185 -1.66 -11.41 -10.03
C GLY A 185 -1.41 -10.17 -9.16
N MET A 186 -0.39 -9.35 -9.47
CA MET A 186 -0.09 -8.11 -8.73
C MET A 186 -0.02 -6.90 -9.65
N ILE A 187 -0.06 -5.72 -9.03
CA ILE A 187 0.28 -4.44 -9.65
C ILE A 187 1.39 -3.77 -8.83
N THR A 188 2.28 -3.10 -9.54
CA THR A 188 3.29 -2.22 -8.96
C THR A 188 2.75 -0.81 -9.03
N CYS A 189 2.55 -0.16 -7.89
CA CYS A 189 2.08 1.22 -7.81
C CYS A 189 3.17 2.14 -7.29
N ILE A 190 3.18 3.37 -7.81
CA ILE A 190 3.94 4.46 -7.20
C ILE A 190 3.16 4.95 -5.99
N ILE A 191 3.85 5.12 -4.86
CA ILE A 191 3.27 5.63 -3.61
C ILE A 191 3.97 6.91 -3.17
N TRP A 192 3.23 7.80 -2.54
CA TRP A 192 3.74 8.79 -1.62
C TRP A 192 4.18 8.06 -0.35
N ASP A 193 5.49 7.89 -0.18
CA ASP A 193 6.10 7.21 0.95
C ASP A 193 6.56 8.21 2.03
N LEU A 194 5.57 8.82 2.68
CA LEU A 194 5.76 9.86 3.66
C LEU A 194 6.08 9.27 5.04
N PRO A 195 6.71 10.04 5.95
CA PRO A 195 7.04 9.55 7.29
C PRO A 195 5.84 9.11 8.14
N TRP A 196 4.63 9.62 7.84
CA TRP A 196 3.42 9.39 8.64
C TRP A 196 2.26 8.78 7.86
N SER A 197 2.43 8.60 6.55
CA SER A 197 1.36 8.12 5.68
C SER A 197 1.97 7.50 4.44
N ARG A 198 1.28 6.48 3.91
CA ARG A 198 1.57 5.88 2.62
C ARG A 198 0.28 5.85 1.83
N THR A 199 0.27 6.52 0.68
CA THR A 199 -0.87 6.56 -0.23
C THR A 199 -0.38 6.40 -1.66
N THR A 200 -1.22 5.92 -2.57
CA THR A 200 -0.85 5.84 -3.98
C THR A 200 -0.74 7.23 -4.60
N VAL A 201 0.19 7.40 -5.54
CA VAL A 201 0.24 8.57 -6.42
C VAL A 201 -0.77 8.38 -7.54
N GLU A 202 -1.55 9.42 -7.84
CA GLU A 202 -2.56 9.40 -8.90
C GLU A 202 -2.04 9.93 -10.24
N TRP A 203 -2.63 9.46 -11.34
CA TRP A 203 -2.27 9.94 -12.69
C TRP A 203 -2.44 11.44 -12.85
N SER A 204 -3.43 12.05 -12.19
CA SER A 204 -3.64 13.51 -12.22
C SER A 204 -2.49 14.30 -11.63
N GLU A 205 -1.77 13.77 -10.65
CA GLU A 205 -0.60 14.42 -10.06
C GLU A 205 0.60 14.34 -11.02
N VAL A 206 0.82 13.15 -11.60
CA VAL A 206 1.95 12.90 -12.50
C VAL A 206 1.82 13.63 -13.83
N ASP A 207 0.59 13.85 -14.31
CA ASP A 207 0.33 14.61 -15.54
C ASP A 207 0.89 16.04 -15.47
N GLU A 208 1.05 16.61 -14.27
CA GLU A 208 1.63 17.94 -14.05
C GLU A 208 3.17 17.96 -14.07
N TRP A 209 3.82 16.81 -13.91
CA TRP A 209 5.28 16.71 -13.72
C TRP A 209 6.09 16.66 -15.03
N ASP A 210 5.42 16.52 -16.18
CA ASP A 210 6.03 16.39 -17.51
C ASP A 210 7.23 15.42 -17.55
N CYS A 211 7.07 14.24 -16.93
CA CYS A 211 8.12 13.26 -16.77
C CYS A 211 7.91 11.99 -17.61
N CYS A 212 8.99 11.21 -17.78
CA CYS A 212 8.89 9.87 -18.30
C CYS A 212 8.45 8.92 -17.18
N ILE A 213 7.36 8.19 -17.41
CA ILE A 213 6.77 7.28 -16.41
C ILE A 213 7.76 6.17 -16.02
N ASP A 214 8.49 5.59 -16.97
CA ASP A 214 9.46 4.54 -16.67
C ASP A 214 10.61 5.04 -15.78
N GLU A 215 11.05 6.29 -16.00
CA GLU A 215 12.05 6.94 -15.14
C GLU A 215 11.49 7.20 -13.73
N LEU A 216 10.21 7.56 -13.63
CA LEU A 216 9.52 7.76 -12.35
C LEU A 216 9.44 6.46 -11.55
N PHE A 217 9.10 5.34 -12.19
CA PHE A 217 9.15 4.01 -11.56
C PHE A 217 10.56 3.64 -11.12
N GLN A 218 11.58 3.98 -11.91
CA GLN A 218 12.96 3.71 -11.55
C GLN A 218 13.37 4.51 -10.31
N VAL A 219 13.08 5.80 -10.25
CA VAL A 219 13.34 6.67 -9.09
C VAL A 219 12.65 6.12 -7.85
N ALA A 220 11.36 5.79 -7.96
CA ALA A 220 10.58 5.24 -6.86
C ALA A 220 11.14 3.89 -6.37
N LEU A 221 11.62 3.04 -7.28
CA LEU A 221 12.28 1.78 -6.92
C LEU A 221 13.56 2.04 -6.13
N GLU A 222 14.45 2.92 -6.63
CA GLU A 222 15.71 3.22 -5.93
C GLU A 222 15.46 3.77 -4.53
N ASN A 223 14.53 4.72 -4.38
CA ASN A 223 14.16 5.26 -3.07
C ASN A 223 13.67 4.15 -2.12
N THR A 224 12.88 3.21 -2.62
CA THR A 224 12.34 2.09 -1.82
C THR A 224 13.47 1.18 -1.35
N LEU A 225 14.37 0.80 -2.25
CA LEU A 225 15.51 -0.07 -1.93
C LEU A 225 16.49 0.61 -0.95
N GLU A 226 16.70 1.92 -1.09
CA GLU A 226 17.56 2.69 -0.18
C GLU A 226 16.95 2.84 1.22
N LYS A 227 15.65 3.15 1.28
CA LYS A 227 14.94 3.41 2.54
C LYS A 227 14.65 2.13 3.34
N TYR A 228 14.43 1.01 2.65
CA TYR A 228 14.06 -0.28 3.26
C TYR A 228 15.04 -1.39 2.88
N PRO A 229 16.31 -1.34 3.28
CA PRO A 229 17.29 -2.34 2.87
C PRO A 229 16.89 -3.75 3.34
N ALA A 230 16.71 -4.67 2.40
CA ALA A 230 16.44 -6.07 2.71
C ALA A 230 17.73 -6.83 3.07
N THR A 231 17.63 -7.70 4.08
CA THR A 231 18.65 -8.73 4.35
C THR A 231 18.15 -10.06 3.83
N PHE A 232 19.03 -10.80 3.14
CA PHE A 232 18.71 -12.11 2.59
C PHE A 232 19.55 -13.19 3.29
N VAL A 233 18.91 -14.31 3.58
CA VAL A 233 19.55 -15.52 4.10
C VAL A 233 19.50 -16.59 3.02
N GLU A 234 20.65 -17.18 2.71
CA GLU A 234 20.74 -18.32 1.82
C GLU A 234 20.50 -19.62 2.61
N GLU A 235 19.52 -20.41 2.17
CA GLU A 235 19.21 -21.72 2.73
C GLU A 235 19.32 -22.79 1.64
N ASN A 236 20.12 -23.82 1.89
CA ASN A 236 20.22 -24.96 0.98
C ASN A 236 19.08 -25.95 1.26
N LEU A 237 18.03 -25.91 0.43
CA LEU A 237 16.90 -26.81 0.61
C LEU A 237 17.23 -28.23 0.13
N LEU A 238 17.95 -28.32 -1.00
CA LEU A 238 18.39 -29.57 -1.63
C LEU A 238 19.75 -29.35 -2.34
N PRO A 239 20.51 -30.42 -2.63
CA PRO A 239 21.71 -30.30 -3.45
C PRO A 239 21.42 -29.65 -4.81
N GLY A 240 21.96 -28.46 -5.03
CA GLY A 240 21.77 -27.67 -6.26
C GLY A 240 20.51 -26.78 -6.26
N LEU A 241 19.81 -26.64 -5.14
CA LEU A 241 18.71 -25.71 -4.96
C LEU A 241 18.97 -24.85 -3.72
N ASP A 242 19.45 -23.63 -3.97
CA ASP A 242 19.64 -22.61 -2.96
C ASP A 242 18.42 -21.67 -2.95
N LEU A 243 17.92 -21.37 -1.76
CA LEU A 243 16.83 -20.44 -1.53
C LEU A 243 17.38 -19.15 -0.95
N LEU A 244 17.01 -18.01 -1.52
CA LEU A 244 17.20 -16.71 -0.91
C LEU A 244 15.92 -16.34 -0.17
N ILE A 245 16.00 -16.24 1.16
CA ILE A 245 14.89 -15.89 2.02
C ILE A 245 15.09 -14.46 2.50
N CYS A 246 14.11 -13.60 2.23
CA CYS A 246 14.02 -12.29 2.87
C CYS A 246 12.98 -12.40 4.00
N GLU A 247 13.45 -12.37 5.24
CA GLU A 247 12.57 -12.31 6.41
C GLU A 247 12.52 -10.85 6.87
N ASP A 248 11.45 -10.16 6.50
CA ASP A 248 11.17 -8.84 7.04
C ASP A 248 9.65 -8.64 7.21
N GLU A 249 9.30 -7.90 8.25
CA GLU A 249 7.92 -7.58 8.60
C GLU A 249 7.59 -6.19 8.04
N GLY A 250 7.29 -6.10 6.74
CA GLY A 250 6.88 -4.82 6.18
C GLY A 250 6.63 -4.78 4.68
N ASN A 251 5.53 -4.15 4.30
CA ASN A 251 5.44 -3.46 3.02
C ASN A 251 6.23 -2.14 3.18
N PRO A 252 7.28 -1.84 2.38
CA PRO A 252 7.54 -2.25 0.99
C PRO A 252 8.76 -3.16 0.78
N VAL A 253 9.16 -3.95 1.78
CA VAL A 253 10.30 -4.87 1.61
C VAL A 253 10.02 -5.91 0.52
N SER A 254 8.77 -6.35 0.38
CA SER A 254 8.32 -7.21 -0.73
C SER A 254 8.66 -6.66 -2.12
N THR A 255 8.77 -5.34 -2.29
CA THR A 255 9.14 -4.68 -3.55
C THR A 255 10.56 -5.05 -4.01
N HIS A 256 11.42 -5.59 -3.14
CA HIS A 256 12.75 -6.10 -3.52
C HIS A 256 12.69 -7.21 -4.58
N ILE A 257 11.54 -7.89 -4.72
CA ILE A 257 11.31 -8.85 -5.80
C ILE A 257 11.43 -8.23 -7.21
N LEU A 258 11.24 -6.91 -7.33
CA LEU A 258 11.41 -6.18 -8.60
C LEU A 258 12.88 -5.92 -8.95
N ALA A 259 13.80 -6.18 -8.02
CA ALA A 259 15.23 -5.95 -8.15
C ALA A 259 16.04 -7.24 -7.90
N LEU A 260 15.44 -8.41 -8.13
CA LEU A 260 16.10 -9.71 -7.95
C LEU A 260 17.39 -9.81 -8.77
N ASP A 261 17.43 -9.23 -9.98
CA ASP A 261 18.61 -9.20 -10.86
C ASP A 261 19.82 -8.50 -10.23
N ARG A 262 19.62 -7.71 -9.17
CA ARG A 262 20.67 -7.04 -8.41
C ARG A 262 21.21 -7.90 -7.27
N LEU A 263 20.52 -8.98 -6.91
CA LEU A 263 20.93 -9.85 -5.81
C LEU A 263 22.09 -10.77 -6.24
N PRO A 264 23.05 -11.03 -5.33
CA PRO A 264 24.10 -12.01 -5.60
C PRO A 264 23.51 -13.37 -5.98
N GLY A 265 23.91 -13.91 -7.13
CA GLY A 265 23.48 -15.24 -7.57
C GLY A 265 22.14 -15.30 -8.32
N ALA A 266 21.44 -14.18 -8.52
CA ALA A 266 20.30 -14.14 -9.41
C ALA A 266 20.75 -14.28 -10.88
N VAL A 267 20.10 -15.19 -11.62
CA VAL A 267 20.38 -15.50 -13.04
C VAL A 267 19.11 -15.37 -13.86
#